data_AF-A0AAD5CVK9-F1
#
_entry.id   AF-A0AAD5CVK9-F1
#
_cell.length_a   1.000
_cell.length_b   1.000
_cell.length_c   1.000
_cell.angle_alpha   90.00
_cell.angle_beta   90.00
_cell.angle_gamma   90.00
#
_symmetry.space_group_name_H-M   'P 1'
#
loop_
_entity.id
_entity.type
_entity.pdbx_description
1 polymer ?
#
loop_
_entity_poly.entity_id
_entity_poly.type
_entity_poly.pdbx_seq_one_letter_code
_entity_poly.pdbx_strand_id
1 'polypeptide(L)'
;IWKGFEILAAKSTPIFPDLINQPLDKLTKLLAKLLKELDIPNLPYLQAMVKETIRLHPSAPMMQRSSRKDCIVGGYLIPAKTTIFVNVWSLGRDPTYWESPLEFQPERFEEKQVDVRGQHFNLLPFGSGKRMCPGISLGLMCFTWKAGKYGNLNSVDMEEGVGLTLPIANPLVCVPVAQLNPLPLSHIITLKILLIMNGDFQSNTIVIIICISSAMIIWKLYKSWGGLDIHLPPTPFRLPIIGHLHLLAPSVHRAFHKLSIRYGPMFRIYLGSTPCVVISSPDMAKEIFKVHENAFLNRPYNSTINYMSYGGQGFIFGPYGSYWKFMKKITMSYLLNGKTLDLLLPIRRDEINHFIKKLSQNAKLGKSVELEVELGKLTSKLILRMVTGKRCSEDEDEIGDIMEIMADVDKLFGKFNLSDHIWFCKNLDLQGLRKKSMNIRIRFDVLMERILKECEETRKQKMETGEVKDLLNILLDILEDESMEIKLTRENIKAFIL
;
A
#
# COMPACT_ATOMS: atom_id res chain seq x y z
N ILE A 1 -0.28 4.06 5.07
CA ILE A 1 -1.69 3.60 4.90
C ILE A 1 -2.46 4.61 4.05
N TRP A 2 -2.32 5.90 4.33
CA TRP A 2 -3.12 6.99 3.78
C TRP A 2 -2.87 7.32 2.30
N LYS A 3 -1.60 7.38 1.86
CA LYS A 3 -1.25 7.41 0.43
C LYS A 3 -1.80 6.20 -0.35
N GLY A 4 -1.96 5.06 0.32
CA GLY A 4 -2.61 3.89 -0.25
C GLY A 4 -4.10 4.12 -0.56
N PHE A 5 -4.81 4.96 0.21
CA PHE A 5 -6.19 5.36 -0.06
C PHE A 5 -6.30 6.39 -1.17
N GLU A 6 -5.34 7.32 -1.26
CA GLU A 6 -5.23 8.27 -2.38
C GLU A 6 -5.04 7.53 -3.71
N ILE A 7 -4.14 6.55 -3.71
CA ILE A 7 -3.86 5.69 -4.87
C ILE A 7 -5.04 4.76 -5.18
N LEU A 8 -5.79 4.29 -4.18
CA LEU A 8 -7.04 3.54 -4.38
C LEU A 8 -8.09 4.39 -5.08
N ALA A 9 -8.33 5.60 -4.56
CA ALA A 9 -9.27 6.55 -5.13
C ALA A 9 -8.87 6.94 -6.56
N ALA A 10 -7.59 7.21 -6.80
CA ALA A 10 -7.04 7.53 -8.11
C ALA A 10 -7.08 6.35 -9.10
N LYS A 11 -6.94 5.10 -8.64
CA LYS A 11 -6.99 3.91 -9.51
C LYS A 11 -8.39 3.38 -9.79
N SER A 12 -9.38 3.69 -8.96
CA SER A 12 -10.79 3.39 -9.23
C SER A 12 -11.42 4.28 -10.31
N THR A 13 -10.69 5.32 -10.73
CA THR A 13 -11.11 6.39 -11.64
C THR A 13 -11.45 5.98 -13.08
N PRO A 14 -10.75 5.04 -13.76
CA PRO A 14 -10.85 4.97 -15.22
C PRO A 14 -12.00 4.15 -15.80
N ILE A 15 -12.90 3.54 -15.00
CA ILE A 15 -13.67 2.40 -15.53
C ILE A 15 -15.18 2.56 -15.35
N PHE A 16 -15.77 3.52 -16.05
CA PHE A 16 -17.21 3.47 -16.37
C PHE A 16 -17.40 3.65 -17.88
N PRO A 17 -17.35 2.60 -18.71
CA PRO A 17 -17.84 2.68 -20.08
C PRO A 17 -19.37 2.67 -20.15
N ASP A 18 -20.05 1.91 -19.27
CA ASP A 18 -21.48 1.60 -19.42
C ASP A 18 -22.43 2.55 -18.68
N LEU A 19 -21.95 3.31 -17.68
CA LEU A 19 -22.74 4.41 -17.09
C LEU A 19 -22.88 5.61 -18.04
N ILE A 20 -22.12 5.63 -19.14
CA ILE A 20 -22.04 6.74 -20.11
C ILE A 20 -23.33 6.86 -20.94
N ASN A 21 -24.13 5.80 -21.04
CA ASN A 21 -25.30 5.76 -21.93
C ASN A 21 -26.64 6.09 -21.25
N GLN A 22 -26.67 6.44 -19.96
CA GLN A 22 -27.92 6.81 -19.29
C GLN A 22 -28.25 8.32 -19.43
N PRO A 23 -29.53 8.70 -19.57
CA PRO A 23 -29.93 10.10 -19.76
C PRO A 23 -29.47 11.01 -18.61
N LEU A 24 -28.89 12.17 -18.97
CA LEU A 24 -28.24 13.12 -18.04
C LEU A 24 -29.16 13.49 -16.87
N ASP A 25 -30.44 13.79 -17.08
CA ASP A 25 -31.37 14.15 -15.99
C ASP A 25 -31.56 13.06 -14.93
N LYS A 26 -31.43 11.79 -15.33
CA LYS A 26 -31.47 10.64 -14.41
C LYS A 26 -30.13 10.53 -13.67
N LEU A 27 -29.02 10.88 -14.33
CA LEU A 27 -27.65 10.83 -13.82
C LEU A 27 -27.29 12.02 -12.91
N THR A 28 -27.80 13.24 -13.16
CA THR A 28 -27.68 14.40 -12.25
C THR A 28 -28.58 14.22 -11.04
N LYS A 29 -29.78 13.66 -11.21
CA LYS A 29 -30.64 13.26 -10.08
C LYS A 29 -30.06 12.07 -9.32
N LEU A 30 -29.39 11.13 -9.98
CA LEU A 30 -28.63 10.08 -9.32
C LEU A 30 -27.43 10.70 -8.61
N LEU A 31 -26.53 11.44 -9.24
CA LEU A 31 -25.33 12.03 -8.64
C LEU A 31 -25.63 12.98 -7.47
N ALA A 32 -26.66 13.83 -7.59
CA ALA A 32 -27.13 14.68 -6.49
C ALA A 32 -27.76 13.88 -5.33
N LYS A 33 -28.19 12.64 -5.58
CA LYS A 33 -28.80 11.73 -4.59
C LYS A 33 -27.84 10.60 -4.14
N LEU A 34 -26.78 10.31 -4.91
CA LEU A 34 -25.78 9.23 -4.77
C LEU A 34 -24.60 9.63 -3.86
N LEU A 35 -24.45 10.91 -3.54
CA LEU A 35 -23.32 11.45 -2.78
C LEU A 35 -23.58 11.54 -1.28
N LYS A 36 -24.50 10.73 -0.73
CA LYS A 36 -24.47 10.43 0.70
C LYS A 36 -23.65 9.16 0.85
N GLU A 37 -22.56 9.23 1.60
CA GLU A 37 -21.72 8.08 2.00
C GLU A 37 -22.56 6.86 2.49
N LEU A 38 -23.76 7.12 3.00
CA LEU A 38 -24.75 6.13 3.46
C LEU A 38 -25.44 5.32 2.34
N ASP A 39 -25.38 5.75 1.08
CA ASP A 39 -26.03 5.07 -0.05
C ASP A 39 -25.09 4.08 -0.77
N ILE A 40 -23.78 4.09 -0.46
CA ILE A 40 -22.79 3.15 -1.03
C ILE A 40 -23.19 1.67 -0.81
N PRO A 41 -23.71 1.24 0.35
CA PRO A 41 -24.24 -0.11 0.55
C PRO A 41 -25.32 -0.52 -0.47
N ASN A 42 -26.05 0.46 -1.02
CA ASN A 42 -27.14 0.25 -1.98
C ASN A 42 -26.67 0.27 -3.45
N LEU A 43 -25.35 0.33 -3.70
CA LEU A 43 -24.75 0.35 -5.03
C LEU A 43 -23.85 -0.87 -5.25
N PRO A 44 -24.43 -2.07 -5.46
CA PRO A 44 -23.67 -3.32 -5.54
C PRO A 44 -22.66 -3.31 -6.69
N TYR A 45 -23.01 -2.75 -7.85
CA TYR A 45 -22.11 -2.63 -8.99
C TYR A 45 -20.89 -1.75 -8.69
N LEU A 46 -21.08 -0.61 -8.00
CA LEU A 46 -19.97 0.26 -7.59
C LEU A 46 -19.03 -0.48 -6.63
N GLN A 47 -19.57 -1.23 -5.67
CA GLN A 47 -18.75 -2.04 -4.78
C GLN A 47 -17.99 -3.14 -5.52
N ALA A 48 -18.63 -3.78 -6.51
CA ALA A 48 -18.02 -4.78 -7.36
C ALA A 48 -16.85 -4.19 -8.17
N MET A 49 -17.01 -2.99 -8.73
CA MET A 49 -15.95 -2.27 -9.41
C MET A 49 -14.77 -1.95 -8.51
N VAL A 50 -15.03 -1.46 -7.29
CA VAL A 50 -13.97 -1.16 -6.32
C VAL A 50 -13.18 -2.43 -6.00
N LYS A 51 -13.88 -3.54 -5.76
CA LYS A 51 -13.25 -4.86 -5.53
C LYS A 51 -12.39 -5.30 -6.72
N GLU A 52 -12.85 -5.05 -7.94
CA GLU A 52 -12.09 -5.38 -9.15
C GLU A 52 -10.88 -4.47 -9.35
N THR A 53 -11.02 -3.17 -9.09
CA THR A 53 -9.91 -2.22 -9.11
C THR A 53 -8.83 -2.64 -8.11
N ILE A 54 -9.18 -2.97 -6.87
CA ILE A 54 -8.18 -3.34 -5.85
C ILE A 54 -7.58 -4.73 -6.08
N ARG A 55 -8.29 -5.62 -6.79
CA ARG A 55 -7.74 -6.91 -7.26
C ARG A 55 -6.63 -6.68 -8.27
N LEU A 56 -6.88 -5.85 -9.28
CA LEU A 56 -5.92 -5.58 -10.36
C LEU A 56 -4.84 -4.58 -9.92
N HIS A 57 -5.18 -3.55 -9.18
CA HIS A 57 -4.26 -2.48 -8.79
C HIS A 57 -4.19 -2.29 -7.27
N PRO A 58 -3.75 -3.30 -6.51
CA PRO A 58 -3.64 -3.18 -5.05
C PRO A 58 -2.63 -2.10 -4.68
N SER A 59 -2.95 -1.23 -3.72
CA SER A 59 -1.99 -0.23 -3.22
C SER A 59 -0.81 -0.88 -2.49
N ALA A 60 -1.04 -2.02 -1.85
CA ALA A 60 0.01 -2.82 -1.22
C ALA A 60 0.16 -4.15 -1.98
N PRO A 61 0.98 -4.20 -3.05
CA PRO A 61 1.14 -5.43 -3.85
C PRO A 61 1.84 -6.54 -3.07
N MET A 62 2.49 -6.19 -1.97
CA MET A 62 3.37 -7.07 -1.22
C MET A 62 3.15 -6.88 0.27
N MET A 63 2.77 -7.96 0.95
CA MET A 63 2.67 -7.99 2.41
C MET A 63 3.89 -8.66 3.01
N GLN A 64 4.53 -7.97 3.95
CA GLN A 64 5.70 -8.48 4.65
C GLN A 64 5.35 -8.93 6.07
N ARG A 65 5.89 -10.08 6.49
CA ARG A 65 5.93 -10.56 7.88
C ARG A 65 7.31 -11.09 8.22
N SER A 66 7.59 -11.25 9.51
CA SER A 66 8.79 -11.93 10.00
C SER A 66 8.39 -13.06 10.94
N SER A 67 8.97 -14.24 10.74
CA SER A 67 8.76 -15.40 11.61
C SER A 67 9.39 -15.17 12.99
N ARG A 68 8.64 -15.50 14.05
CA ARG A 68 9.10 -15.38 15.45
C ARG A 68 9.78 -16.64 15.96
N LYS A 69 9.44 -17.77 15.36
CA LYS A 69 9.93 -19.12 15.66
C LYS A 69 9.94 -19.94 14.39
N ASP A 70 10.63 -21.05 14.43
CA ASP A 70 10.60 -22.05 13.36
C ASP A 70 9.16 -22.55 13.17
N CYS A 71 8.75 -22.68 11.92
CA CYS A 71 7.39 -23.08 11.55
C CYS A 71 7.42 -23.91 10.28
N ILE A 72 6.60 -24.96 10.22
CA ILE A 72 6.37 -25.69 8.97
C ILE A 72 5.19 -25.03 8.27
N VAL A 73 5.34 -24.72 6.99
CA VAL A 73 4.26 -24.17 6.14
C VAL A 73 4.32 -24.87 4.78
N GLY A 74 3.21 -25.46 4.34
CA GLY A 74 3.14 -26.17 3.07
C GLY A 74 4.14 -27.32 2.96
N GLY A 75 4.44 -27.97 4.09
CA GLY A 75 5.46 -29.04 4.17
C GLY A 75 6.91 -28.56 4.24
N TYR A 76 7.16 -27.24 4.18
CA TYR A 76 8.51 -26.67 4.23
C TYR A 76 8.85 -26.05 5.58
N LEU A 77 10.09 -26.22 6.04
CA LEU A 77 10.59 -25.50 7.21
C LEU A 77 10.89 -24.02 6.87
N ILE A 78 10.28 -23.13 7.64
CA ILE A 78 10.57 -21.70 7.67
C ILE A 78 11.27 -21.38 9.00
N PRO A 79 12.59 -21.10 8.99
CA PRO A 79 13.33 -20.74 10.20
C PRO A 79 12.83 -19.42 10.82
N ALA A 80 13.06 -19.24 12.11
CA ALA A 80 12.84 -17.98 12.82
C ALA A 80 13.61 -16.82 12.18
N LYS A 81 13.09 -15.59 12.31
CA LYS A 81 13.65 -14.35 11.75
C LYS A 81 13.72 -14.34 10.22
N THR A 82 12.98 -15.21 9.54
CA THR A 82 12.83 -15.20 8.08
C THR A 82 11.77 -14.19 7.69
N THR A 83 12.07 -13.34 6.71
CA THR A 83 11.10 -12.39 6.14
C THR A 83 10.22 -13.11 5.12
N ILE A 84 8.91 -13.05 5.32
CA ILE A 84 7.92 -13.60 4.40
C ILE A 84 7.33 -12.48 3.56
N PHE A 85 7.30 -12.68 2.25
CA PHE A 85 6.63 -11.84 1.27
C PHE A 85 5.40 -12.58 0.74
N VAL A 86 4.20 -12.07 1.00
CA VAL A 86 2.97 -12.52 0.34
C VAL A 86 2.68 -11.57 -0.81
N ASN A 87 2.72 -12.08 -2.04
CA ASN A 87 2.55 -11.31 -3.27
C ASN A 87 1.07 -11.14 -3.61
N VAL A 88 0.42 -10.15 -3.00
CA VAL A 88 -1.00 -9.82 -3.18
C VAL A 88 -1.33 -9.55 -4.65
N TRP A 89 -0.41 -8.90 -5.38
CA TRP A 89 -0.56 -8.63 -6.80
C TRP A 89 -0.70 -9.93 -7.62
N SER A 90 0.04 -10.97 -7.24
CA SER A 90 -0.05 -12.30 -7.87
C SER A 90 -1.35 -13.03 -7.48
N LEU A 91 -1.78 -12.93 -6.21
CA LEU A 91 -3.02 -13.58 -5.75
C LEU A 91 -4.25 -13.10 -6.53
N GLY A 92 -4.30 -11.80 -6.82
CA GLY A 92 -5.35 -11.20 -7.63
C GLY A 92 -5.33 -11.62 -9.10
N ARG A 93 -4.27 -12.29 -9.57
CA ARG A 93 -4.07 -12.67 -10.98
C ARG A 93 -3.89 -14.18 -11.20
N ASP A 94 -4.14 -14.98 -10.17
CA ASP A 94 -3.99 -16.43 -10.25
C ASP A 94 -5.12 -17.03 -11.11
N PRO A 95 -4.83 -17.63 -12.28
CA PRO A 95 -5.84 -18.21 -13.16
C PRO A 95 -6.56 -19.41 -12.54
N THR A 96 -6.01 -20.00 -11.47
CA THR A 96 -6.66 -21.09 -10.72
C THR A 96 -7.91 -20.59 -9.98
N TYR A 97 -7.93 -19.30 -9.61
CA TYR A 97 -8.98 -18.70 -8.78
C TYR A 97 -9.81 -17.64 -9.51
N TRP A 98 -9.28 -17.08 -10.61
CA TRP A 98 -9.89 -16.00 -11.36
C TRP A 98 -9.97 -16.34 -12.85
N GLU A 99 -11.19 -16.39 -13.38
CA GLU A 99 -11.44 -16.49 -14.82
C GLU A 99 -11.05 -15.17 -15.52
N SER A 100 -10.36 -15.25 -16.65
CA SER A 100 -9.75 -14.11 -17.35
C SER A 100 -9.05 -13.15 -16.38
N PRO A 101 -8.00 -13.59 -15.66
CA PRO A 101 -7.46 -12.90 -14.48
C PRO A 101 -6.85 -11.53 -14.77
N LEU A 102 -6.58 -11.20 -16.03
CA LEU A 102 -6.00 -9.91 -16.44
C LEU A 102 -7.06 -8.92 -16.93
N GLU A 103 -8.28 -9.38 -17.20
CA GLU A 103 -9.38 -8.53 -17.64
C GLU A 103 -10.08 -7.90 -16.44
N PHE A 104 -10.53 -6.65 -16.62
CA PHE A 104 -11.35 -5.95 -15.64
C PHE A 104 -12.83 -6.31 -15.89
N GLN A 105 -13.41 -7.08 -14.97
CA GLN A 105 -14.79 -7.56 -15.02
C GLN A 105 -15.41 -7.45 -13.61
N PRO A 106 -16.07 -6.34 -13.26
CA PRO A 106 -16.74 -6.14 -11.97
C PRO A 106 -17.77 -7.22 -11.65
N GLU A 107 -18.45 -7.74 -12.66
CA GLU A 107 -19.59 -8.67 -12.58
C GLU A 107 -19.25 -9.91 -11.75
N ARG A 108 -17.96 -10.31 -11.72
CA ARG A 108 -17.46 -11.43 -10.89
C ARG A 108 -17.70 -11.27 -9.39
N PHE A 109 -17.99 -10.05 -8.93
CA PHE A 109 -18.27 -9.71 -7.53
C PHE A 109 -19.76 -9.47 -7.24
N GLU A 110 -20.62 -9.48 -8.25
CA GLU A 110 -22.06 -9.37 -8.05
C GLU A 110 -22.66 -10.70 -7.56
N GLU A 111 -22.23 -11.80 -8.17
CA GLU A 111 -22.74 -13.14 -7.85
C GLU A 111 -22.03 -13.78 -6.65
N LYS A 112 -20.76 -13.41 -6.40
CA LYS A 112 -19.92 -14.00 -5.35
C LYS A 112 -19.83 -13.06 -4.15
N GLN A 113 -20.21 -13.54 -2.97
CA GLN A 113 -19.95 -12.85 -1.69
C GLN A 113 -18.47 -12.91 -1.31
N VAL A 114 -17.61 -12.26 -2.09
CA VAL A 114 -16.19 -12.08 -1.75
C VAL A 114 -16.07 -10.80 -0.91
N ASP A 115 -15.66 -10.97 0.34
CA ASP A 115 -15.30 -9.87 1.25
C ASP A 115 -13.81 -9.54 1.18
N VAL A 116 -13.49 -8.26 1.33
CA VAL A 116 -12.14 -7.68 1.36
C VAL A 116 -11.57 -7.63 2.79
N ARG A 117 -12.35 -8.01 3.80
CA ARG A 117 -11.97 -8.11 5.23
C ARG A 117 -11.14 -9.37 5.54
N GLY A 118 -10.31 -9.82 4.60
CA GLY A 118 -9.26 -10.81 4.84
C GLY A 118 -9.69 -12.23 5.16
N GLN A 119 -10.93 -12.62 4.85
CA GLN A 119 -11.40 -14.01 4.94
C GLN A 119 -11.23 -14.77 3.61
N HIS A 120 -11.16 -14.05 2.49
CA HIS A 120 -10.97 -14.61 1.15
C HIS A 120 -9.52 -14.42 0.72
N PHE A 121 -8.72 -15.48 0.78
CA PHE A 121 -7.27 -15.40 0.59
C PHE A 121 -6.82 -15.18 -0.86
N ASN A 122 -7.75 -15.29 -1.82
CA ASN A 122 -7.57 -14.87 -3.21
C ASN A 122 -7.65 -13.34 -3.38
N LEU A 123 -8.17 -12.59 -2.40
CA LEU A 123 -8.28 -11.12 -2.43
C LEU A 123 -7.92 -10.52 -1.07
N LEU A 124 -6.68 -10.05 -0.90
CA LEU A 124 -6.15 -9.53 0.38
C LEU A 124 -5.68 -8.05 0.32
N PRO A 125 -6.47 -7.11 -0.20
CA PRO A 125 -6.07 -5.70 -0.38
C PRO A 125 -5.77 -5.01 0.97
N PHE A 126 -6.40 -5.46 2.05
CA PHE A 126 -6.23 -4.94 3.41
C PHE A 126 -5.54 -5.93 4.36
N GLY A 127 -5.02 -7.03 3.83
CA GLY A 127 -4.41 -8.12 4.59
C GLY A 127 -5.42 -8.94 5.39
N SER A 128 -4.92 -9.70 6.37
CA SER A 128 -5.71 -10.64 7.18
C SER A 128 -5.20 -10.74 8.63
N GLY A 129 -6.03 -11.29 9.51
CA GLY A 129 -5.74 -11.55 10.91
C GLY A 129 -5.56 -10.30 11.77
N LYS A 130 -4.85 -10.44 12.89
CA LYS A 130 -4.57 -9.38 13.87
C LYS A 130 -3.84 -8.20 13.26
N ARG A 131 -3.08 -8.38 12.18
CA ARG A 131 -2.33 -7.31 11.50
C ARG A 131 -3.04 -6.77 10.24
N MET A 132 -4.33 -7.05 10.09
CA MET A 132 -5.18 -6.45 9.04
C MET A 132 -5.22 -4.92 9.15
N CYS A 133 -5.38 -4.26 8.01
CA CYS A 133 -5.47 -2.81 7.93
C CYS A 133 -6.62 -2.30 8.81
N PRO A 134 -6.35 -1.39 9.76
CA PRO A 134 -7.39 -0.84 10.61
C PRO A 134 -8.30 0.14 9.85
N GLY A 135 -7.79 0.81 8.80
CA GLY A 135 -8.51 1.83 8.04
C GLY A 135 -9.43 1.32 6.92
N ILE A 136 -9.75 0.03 6.88
CA ILE A 136 -10.53 -0.60 5.79
C ILE A 136 -11.84 0.15 5.47
N SER A 137 -12.56 0.62 6.49
CA SER A 137 -13.85 1.31 6.33
C SER A 137 -13.71 2.67 5.62
N LEU A 138 -12.60 3.37 5.85
CA LEU A 138 -12.31 4.66 5.18
C LEU A 138 -11.78 4.45 3.75
N GLY A 139 -11.12 3.32 3.51
CA GLY A 139 -10.51 3.02 2.20
C GLY A 139 -11.43 2.61 1.08
N LEU A 140 -12.70 2.37 1.40
CA LEU A 140 -13.73 2.03 0.42
C LEU A 140 -14.56 3.26 -0.01
N MET A 141 -14.12 4.47 0.37
CA MET A 141 -14.74 5.71 -0.10
C MET A 141 -14.43 5.92 -1.60
N CYS A 142 -15.48 6.15 -2.39
CA CYS A 142 -15.40 6.17 -3.84
C CYS A 142 -15.79 7.53 -4.42
N PHE A 143 -15.13 7.91 -5.52
CA PHE A 143 -15.49 9.09 -6.31
C PHE A 143 -15.60 8.69 -7.78
N THR A 144 -16.64 9.16 -8.47
CA THR A 144 -16.86 8.93 -9.90
C THR A 144 -16.33 10.10 -10.73
N TRP A 145 -15.51 9.83 -11.74
CA TRP A 145 -14.87 10.85 -12.59
C TRP A 145 -14.90 10.49 -14.07
N LYS A 146 -14.66 11.47 -14.93
CA LYS A 146 -14.34 11.27 -16.36
C LYS A 146 -12.83 11.35 -16.56
N ALA A 147 -12.21 10.24 -16.92
CA ALA A 147 -10.76 10.15 -17.13
C ALA A 147 -10.33 10.55 -18.55
N GLY A 148 -9.08 11.01 -18.71
CA GLY A 148 -8.43 11.30 -19.98
C GLY A 148 -8.27 12.79 -20.31
N LYS A 149 -7.22 13.14 -21.08
CA LYS A 149 -6.99 14.52 -21.54
C LYS A 149 -8.16 14.89 -22.48
N TYR A 150 -8.94 15.89 -22.10
CA TYR A 150 -10.20 16.27 -22.79
C TYR A 150 -11.24 15.13 -22.88
N GLY A 151 -11.18 14.14 -21.98
CA GLY A 151 -12.10 13.02 -21.95
C GLY A 151 -11.84 11.92 -22.98
N ASN A 152 -10.63 11.86 -23.55
CA ASN A 152 -10.15 10.74 -24.36
C ASN A 152 -9.53 9.65 -23.47
N LEU A 153 -10.22 8.50 -23.34
CA LEU A 153 -9.80 7.37 -22.51
C LEU A 153 -8.48 6.72 -22.96
N ASN A 154 -8.11 6.85 -24.24
CA ASN A 154 -6.87 6.27 -24.79
C ASN A 154 -5.61 6.98 -24.31
N SER A 155 -5.74 8.09 -23.55
CA SER A 155 -4.60 8.82 -22.99
C SER A 155 -4.34 8.50 -21.51
N VAL A 156 -5.04 7.51 -20.93
CA VAL A 156 -4.90 7.16 -19.51
C VAL A 156 -3.82 6.09 -19.36
N ASP A 157 -2.69 6.45 -18.77
CA ASP A 157 -1.61 5.52 -18.48
C ASP A 157 -1.70 5.03 -17.02
N MET A 158 -1.75 3.71 -16.85
CA MET A 158 -1.84 3.02 -15.56
C MET A 158 -0.53 2.32 -15.19
N GLU A 159 0.58 2.68 -15.86
CA GLU A 159 1.90 2.19 -15.51
C GLU A 159 2.21 2.44 -14.02
N GLU A 160 2.86 1.46 -13.38
CA GLU A 160 3.13 1.48 -11.94
C GLU A 160 4.44 2.23 -11.67
N GLY A 161 4.39 3.25 -10.84
CA GLY A 161 5.55 3.98 -10.34
C GLY A 161 6.28 3.22 -9.21
N VAL A 162 7.46 3.73 -8.84
CA VAL A 162 8.28 3.15 -7.76
C VAL A 162 7.87 3.75 -6.41
N GLY A 163 7.46 2.91 -5.46
CA GLY A 163 7.09 3.35 -4.11
C GLY A 163 6.55 2.20 -3.26
N LEU A 164 6.31 2.45 -1.96
CA LEU A 164 5.67 1.48 -1.08
C LEU A 164 4.23 1.20 -1.52
N THR A 165 3.56 2.21 -2.06
CA THR A 165 2.11 2.21 -2.33
C THR A 165 1.68 2.00 -3.79
N LEU A 166 2.59 1.55 -4.68
CA LEU A 166 2.37 1.48 -6.14
C LEU A 166 1.65 2.72 -6.69
N PRO A 167 2.27 3.91 -6.63
CA PRO A 167 1.68 5.09 -7.27
C PRO A 167 1.53 4.86 -8.79
N ILE A 168 0.70 5.67 -9.43
CA ILE A 168 0.64 5.71 -10.91
C ILE A 168 1.91 6.42 -11.39
N ALA A 169 2.57 5.90 -12.42
CA ALA A 169 3.83 6.43 -12.93
C ALA A 169 3.63 7.82 -13.58
N ASN A 170 2.49 8.02 -14.24
CA ASN A 170 2.10 9.26 -14.89
C ASN A 170 0.80 9.81 -14.26
N PRO A 171 0.82 11.02 -13.66
CA PRO A 171 -0.35 11.55 -12.97
C PRO A 171 -1.59 11.70 -13.86
N LEU A 172 -2.76 11.40 -13.28
CA LEU A 172 -4.05 11.55 -13.96
C LEU A 172 -4.48 13.01 -14.01
N VAL A 173 -4.26 13.65 -15.17
CA VAL A 173 -4.77 14.99 -15.47
C VAL A 173 -6.18 14.88 -16.07
N CYS A 174 -7.17 15.43 -15.37
CA CYS A 174 -8.57 15.42 -15.79
C CYS A 174 -9.08 16.86 -15.99
N VAL A 175 -10.03 17.03 -16.93
CA VAL A 175 -10.79 18.28 -17.09
C VAL A 175 -12.23 17.97 -16.68
N PRO A 176 -12.82 18.67 -15.70
CA PRO A 176 -14.22 18.47 -15.34
C PRO A 176 -15.14 19.08 -16.41
N VAL A 177 -16.11 18.31 -16.93
CA VAL A 177 -16.95 18.67 -18.10
C VAL A 177 -18.45 18.50 -17.80
N ALA A 178 -19.30 19.44 -18.25
CA ALA A 178 -20.74 19.25 -18.42
C ALA A 178 -21.02 18.88 -19.90
N GLN A 179 -21.70 17.76 -20.18
CA GLN A 179 -21.63 17.11 -21.51
C GLN A 179 -22.90 17.12 -22.36
N LEU A 180 -22.67 17.25 -23.67
CA LEU A 180 -23.43 16.70 -24.81
C LEU A 180 -22.41 16.17 -25.87
N ASN A 181 -22.72 15.06 -26.54
CA ASN A 181 -21.95 14.34 -27.60
C ASN A 181 -22.79 14.33 -28.93
N PRO A 182 -22.40 13.77 -30.13
CA PRO A 182 -21.31 12.81 -30.50
C PRO A 182 -20.59 12.89 -31.91
N LEU A 183 -19.39 12.23 -32.05
CA LEU A 183 -18.74 11.25 -33.02
C LEU A 183 -19.02 11.15 -34.58
N PRO A 184 -18.37 10.29 -35.45
CA PRO A 184 -17.08 9.48 -35.49
C PRO A 184 -16.30 9.30 -36.88
N LEU A 185 -15.28 8.36 -36.92
CA LEU A 185 -14.59 7.53 -38.01
C LEU A 185 -13.19 7.97 -38.56
N SER A 186 -12.18 7.13 -38.95
CA SER A 186 -11.84 5.67 -38.93
C SER A 186 -10.44 5.33 -39.57
N HIS A 187 -9.73 4.28 -39.07
CA HIS A 187 -8.70 3.30 -39.62
C HIS A 187 -7.39 3.74 -40.37
N ILE A 188 -6.19 3.08 -40.28
CA ILE A 188 -5.73 1.76 -40.82
C ILE A 188 -4.33 1.27 -40.26
N ILE A 189 -4.23 0.01 -39.73
CA ILE A 189 -3.34 -1.20 -39.94
C ILE A 189 -1.77 -1.04 -40.17
N THR A 190 -0.80 -1.81 -39.59
CA THR A 190 -0.43 -3.25 -39.84
C THR A 190 0.68 -3.86 -38.92
N LEU A 191 0.73 -5.20 -38.84
CA LEU A 191 1.58 -6.15 -38.05
C LEU A 191 3.09 -6.28 -38.44
N LYS A 192 3.90 -6.89 -37.55
CA LYS A 192 5.17 -7.59 -37.90
C LYS A 192 5.41 -8.86 -37.03
N ILE A 193 5.83 -9.97 -37.68
CA ILE A 193 6.09 -11.31 -37.09
C ILE A 193 7.59 -11.69 -37.20
N LEU A 194 8.00 -12.53 -36.23
CA LEU A 194 9.19 -13.34 -35.90
C LEU A 194 10.29 -13.77 -36.94
N LEU A 195 11.54 -13.82 -36.41
CA LEU A 195 12.55 -14.93 -36.30
C LEU A 195 13.78 -15.15 -37.26
N ILE A 196 14.97 -15.14 -36.60
CA ILE A 196 16.29 -15.86 -36.68
C ILE A 196 17.17 -15.94 -37.96
N MET A 197 18.46 -15.53 -37.88
CA MET A 197 19.72 -16.37 -37.88
C MET A 197 21.03 -15.65 -38.32
N ASN A 198 22.13 -16.07 -37.66
CA ASN A 198 23.59 -15.93 -37.94
C ASN A 198 24.25 -14.58 -37.60
N GLY A 199 25.45 -14.44 -37.01
CA GLY A 199 26.60 -15.29 -36.62
C GLY A 199 27.83 -14.33 -36.64
N ASP A 200 28.59 -14.10 -35.56
CA ASP A 200 29.85 -14.79 -35.26
C ASP A 200 30.37 -14.42 -33.85
N PHE A 201 30.97 -15.40 -33.17
CA PHE A 201 31.59 -15.26 -31.84
C PHE A 201 32.96 -15.95 -31.85
N GLN A 202 34.04 -15.19 -31.68
CA GLN A 202 35.35 -15.73 -31.32
C GLN A 202 35.85 -15.09 -30.02
N SER A 203 36.48 -15.93 -29.19
CA SER A 203 37.16 -15.66 -27.91
C SER A 203 36.30 -15.60 -26.64
N ASN A 204 35.98 -16.76 -26.05
CA ASN A 204 36.09 -16.98 -24.58
C ASN A 204 35.85 -18.43 -24.11
N THR A 205 36.45 -19.43 -24.76
CA THR A 205 36.32 -20.84 -24.36
C THR A 205 37.14 -21.22 -23.12
N ILE A 206 38.12 -20.42 -22.71
CA ILE A 206 38.99 -20.76 -21.56
C ILE A 206 38.35 -20.37 -20.22
N VAL A 207 37.54 -19.31 -20.17
CA VAL A 207 36.88 -18.84 -18.94
C VAL A 207 35.76 -19.79 -18.49
N ILE A 208 35.02 -20.35 -19.44
CA ILE A 208 33.89 -21.25 -19.15
C ILE A 208 34.38 -22.57 -18.53
N ILE A 209 35.51 -23.11 -19.00
CA ILE A 209 36.08 -24.37 -18.49
C ILE A 209 36.60 -24.20 -17.05
N ILE A 210 37.21 -23.05 -16.74
CA ILE A 210 37.67 -22.71 -15.37
C ILE A 210 36.49 -22.50 -14.41
N CYS A 211 35.39 -21.91 -14.89
CA CYS A 211 34.17 -21.77 -14.11
C CYS A 211 33.47 -23.11 -13.85
N ILE A 212 33.48 -24.04 -14.81
CA ILE A 212 32.89 -25.38 -14.64
C ILE A 212 33.74 -26.24 -13.69
N SER A 213 35.07 -26.19 -13.78
CA SER A 213 35.95 -26.98 -12.91
C SER A 213 35.92 -26.49 -11.45
N SER A 214 35.90 -25.18 -11.22
CA SER A 214 35.73 -24.60 -9.88
C SER A 214 34.34 -24.89 -9.29
N ALA A 215 33.28 -24.88 -10.11
CA ALA A 215 31.93 -25.27 -9.68
C ALA A 215 31.83 -26.75 -9.28
N MET A 216 32.52 -27.66 -9.98
CA MET A 216 32.53 -29.09 -9.64
C MET A 216 33.24 -29.39 -8.31
N ILE A 217 34.30 -28.66 -7.97
CA ILE A 217 35.02 -28.81 -6.70
C ILE A 217 34.17 -28.31 -5.54
N ILE A 218 33.50 -27.15 -5.71
CA ILE A 218 32.55 -26.61 -4.72
C ILE A 218 31.35 -27.56 -4.55
N TRP A 219 30.86 -28.18 -5.63
CA TRP A 219 29.77 -29.15 -5.58
C TRP A 219 30.13 -30.42 -4.79
N LYS A 220 31.35 -30.95 -4.98
CA LYS A 220 31.85 -32.10 -4.19
C LYS A 220 32.01 -31.76 -2.70
N LEU A 221 32.48 -30.57 -2.37
CA LEU A 221 32.59 -30.11 -0.98
C LEU A 221 31.22 -29.89 -0.33
N TYR A 222 30.22 -29.44 -1.09
CA TYR A 222 28.85 -29.25 -0.60
C TYR A 222 28.12 -30.58 -0.34
N LYS A 223 28.41 -31.63 -1.11
CA LYS A 223 27.78 -32.96 -0.97
C LYS A 223 28.31 -33.77 0.23
N SER A 224 29.40 -33.32 0.88
CA SER A 224 30.03 -33.98 2.03
C SER A 224 29.41 -33.59 3.39
N TRP A 225 28.54 -32.58 3.44
CA TRP A 225 27.77 -32.24 4.63
C TRP A 225 26.37 -32.83 4.55
N GLY A 226 26.26 -34.11 4.92
CA GLY A 226 24.98 -34.76 5.19
C GLY A 226 24.38 -34.22 6.49
N GLY A 227 23.44 -33.27 6.37
CA GLY A 227 22.54 -32.86 7.45
C GLY A 227 21.14 -33.40 7.21
N LEU A 228 20.37 -33.58 8.29
CA LEU A 228 18.94 -33.98 8.32
C LEU A 228 18.14 -33.49 7.11
N ASP A 229 17.22 -34.32 6.59
CA ASP A 229 16.22 -33.98 5.56
C ASP A 229 15.29 -32.84 6.04
N ILE A 230 15.81 -31.62 6.05
CA ILE A 230 15.06 -30.40 6.27
C ILE A 230 14.52 -30.01 4.90
N HIS A 231 13.22 -30.23 4.68
CA HIS A 231 12.58 -29.81 3.45
C HIS A 231 12.47 -28.28 3.43
N LEU A 232 13.45 -27.62 2.82
CA LEU A 232 13.44 -26.17 2.61
C LEU A 232 12.72 -25.84 1.31
N PRO A 233 12.13 -24.64 1.18
CA PRO A 233 11.51 -24.21 -0.07
C PRO A 233 12.55 -24.18 -1.21
N PRO A 234 12.12 -24.41 -2.46
CA PRO A 234 12.99 -24.33 -3.62
C PRO A 234 13.63 -22.95 -3.72
N THR A 235 14.85 -22.87 -4.24
CA THR A 235 15.61 -21.61 -4.35
C THR A 235 16.14 -21.42 -5.77
N PRO A 236 16.06 -20.21 -6.33
CA PRO A 236 16.81 -19.87 -7.54
C PRO A 236 18.31 -19.88 -7.30
N PHE A 237 19.07 -19.70 -8.38
CA PHE A 237 20.51 -19.53 -8.31
C PHE A 237 20.86 -18.26 -7.50
N ARG A 238 21.77 -18.43 -6.53
CA ARG A 238 22.19 -17.39 -5.59
C ARG A 238 23.59 -16.89 -5.94
N LEU A 239 23.73 -15.58 -6.14
CA LEU A 239 25.05 -14.95 -6.26
C LEU A 239 25.68 -14.68 -4.87
N PRO A 240 27.02 -14.78 -4.74
CA PRO A 240 27.70 -14.37 -3.52
C PRO A 240 27.38 -12.91 -3.14
N ILE A 241 27.32 -12.62 -1.84
CA ILE A 241 27.11 -11.28 -1.26
C ILE A 241 25.73 -10.68 -1.51
N ILE A 242 25.31 -10.52 -2.77
CA ILE A 242 24.05 -9.87 -3.17
C ILE A 242 22.84 -10.80 -3.13
N GLY A 243 23.07 -12.12 -3.08
CA GLY A 243 22.00 -13.10 -3.08
C GLY A 243 21.21 -13.09 -4.40
N HIS A 244 19.93 -12.75 -4.31
CA HIS A 244 18.97 -12.78 -5.42
C HIS A 244 18.58 -11.40 -5.94
N LEU A 245 19.24 -10.32 -5.50
CA LEU A 245 18.90 -8.95 -5.92
C LEU A 245 18.94 -8.75 -7.45
N HIS A 246 19.80 -9.50 -8.13
CA HIS A 246 19.92 -9.51 -9.60
C HIS A 246 18.66 -9.98 -10.33
N LEU A 247 17.69 -10.58 -9.64
CA LEU A 247 16.44 -11.08 -10.23
C LEU A 247 15.24 -10.13 -10.05
N LEU A 248 15.40 -9.02 -9.31
CA LEU A 248 14.25 -8.27 -8.75
C LEU A 248 13.90 -6.96 -9.47
N ALA A 249 14.66 -6.58 -10.49
CA ALA A 249 14.42 -5.35 -11.26
C ALA A 249 13.49 -5.61 -12.47
N PRO A 250 12.66 -4.63 -12.90
CA PRO A 250 12.44 -3.30 -12.29
C PRO A 250 11.36 -3.28 -11.19
N SER A 251 10.49 -4.31 -11.14
CA SER A 251 9.38 -4.43 -10.17
C SER A 251 9.52 -5.73 -9.39
N VAL A 252 9.62 -5.61 -8.06
CA VAL A 252 9.85 -6.77 -7.18
C VAL A 252 8.64 -7.72 -7.18
N HIS A 253 7.41 -7.20 -7.13
CA HIS A 253 6.20 -8.01 -7.14
C HIS A 253 6.00 -8.78 -8.45
N ARG A 254 6.29 -8.15 -9.61
CA ARG A 254 6.25 -8.84 -10.92
C ARG A 254 7.38 -9.85 -11.07
N ALA A 255 8.58 -9.52 -10.59
CA ALA A 255 9.71 -10.44 -10.58
C ALA A 255 9.41 -11.69 -9.74
N PHE A 256 8.84 -11.51 -8.55
CA PHE A 256 8.39 -12.60 -7.70
C PHE A 256 7.30 -13.46 -8.35
N HIS A 257 6.35 -12.85 -9.06
CA HIS A 257 5.35 -13.60 -9.82
C HIS A 257 6.00 -14.47 -10.91
N LYS A 258 6.93 -13.91 -11.71
CA LYS A 258 7.68 -14.67 -12.72
C LYS A 258 8.47 -15.83 -12.11
N LEU A 259 9.07 -15.63 -10.93
CA LEU A 259 9.77 -16.69 -10.22
C LEU A 259 8.81 -17.75 -9.69
N SER A 260 7.61 -17.39 -9.21
CA SER A 260 6.64 -18.39 -8.76
C SER A 260 6.14 -19.30 -9.89
N ILE A 261 6.05 -18.80 -11.12
CA ILE A 261 5.71 -19.64 -12.28
C ILE A 261 6.77 -20.74 -12.49
N ARG A 262 8.04 -20.45 -12.20
CA ARG A 262 9.16 -21.38 -12.44
C ARG A 262 9.46 -22.30 -11.25
N TYR A 263 9.40 -21.78 -10.03
CA TYR A 263 9.81 -22.49 -8.81
C TYR A 263 8.63 -22.96 -7.95
N GLY A 264 7.40 -22.61 -8.34
CA GLY A 264 6.19 -22.94 -7.62
C GLY A 264 5.70 -21.82 -6.69
N PRO A 265 4.57 -22.06 -5.98
CA PRO A 265 3.86 -21.04 -5.23
C PRO A 265 4.60 -20.55 -3.96
N MET A 266 5.61 -21.28 -3.51
CA MET A 266 6.52 -20.89 -2.43
C MET A 266 7.96 -21.17 -2.82
N PHE A 267 8.82 -20.17 -2.67
CA PHE A 267 10.25 -20.31 -2.91
C PHE A 267 11.05 -19.40 -1.97
N ARG A 268 12.29 -19.80 -1.71
CA ARG A 268 13.23 -19.09 -0.85
C ARG A 268 14.11 -18.19 -1.69
N ILE A 269 14.38 -16.99 -1.18
CA ILE A 269 15.34 -16.05 -1.74
C ILE A 269 16.20 -15.46 -0.62
N TYR A 270 17.21 -14.70 -1.02
CA TYR A 270 18.10 -13.97 -0.14
C TYR A 270 18.26 -12.55 -0.67
N LEU A 271 17.88 -11.57 0.13
CA LEU A 271 18.15 -10.15 -0.15
C LEU A 271 19.46 -9.80 0.53
N GLY A 272 20.55 -9.86 -0.24
CA GLY A 272 21.91 -9.85 0.30
C GLY A 272 22.15 -11.03 1.25
N SER A 273 22.24 -10.73 2.54
CA SER A 273 22.40 -11.66 3.65
C SER A 273 21.09 -12.00 4.38
N THR A 274 19.99 -11.32 4.07
CA THR A 274 18.69 -11.55 4.73
C THR A 274 17.95 -12.73 4.08
N PRO A 275 17.61 -13.80 4.82
CA PRO A 275 16.81 -14.90 4.29
C PRO A 275 15.35 -14.47 4.14
N CYS A 276 14.74 -14.79 3.01
CA CYS A 276 13.35 -14.49 2.75
C CYS A 276 12.62 -15.66 2.07
N VAL A 277 11.31 -15.73 2.25
CA VAL A 277 10.43 -16.67 1.55
C VAL A 277 9.34 -15.87 0.86
N VAL A 278 9.08 -16.19 -0.40
CA VAL A 278 8.05 -15.54 -1.22
C VAL A 278 6.91 -16.52 -1.43
N ILE A 279 5.69 -16.00 -1.36
CA ILE A 279 4.46 -16.77 -1.42
C ILE A 279 3.50 -16.09 -2.40
N SER A 280 3.02 -16.87 -3.36
CA SER A 280 2.14 -16.44 -4.44
C SER A 280 0.85 -17.27 -4.53
N SER A 281 0.54 -18.11 -3.53
CA SER A 281 -0.68 -18.92 -3.48
C SER A 281 -1.63 -18.50 -2.34
N PRO A 282 -2.96 -18.45 -2.59
CA PRO A 282 -3.96 -18.20 -1.56
C PRO A 282 -3.92 -19.21 -0.39
N ASP A 283 -3.69 -20.49 -0.67
CA ASP A 283 -3.68 -21.55 0.35
C ASP A 283 -2.54 -21.38 1.34
N MET A 284 -1.35 -21.04 0.82
CA MET A 284 -0.18 -20.76 1.65
C MET A 284 -0.32 -19.45 2.42
N ALA A 285 -0.95 -18.43 1.82
CA ALA A 285 -1.29 -17.20 2.53
C ALA A 285 -2.26 -17.46 3.69
N LYS A 286 -3.25 -18.35 3.49
CA LYS A 286 -4.18 -18.81 4.52
C LYS A 286 -3.46 -19.55 5.63
N GLU A 287 -2.54 -20.46 5.31
CA GLU A 287 -1.76 -21.19 6.29
C GLU A 287 -0.96 -20.22 7.20
N ILE A 288 -0.34 -19.19 6.63
CA ILE A 288 0.43 -18.21 7.42
C ILE A 288 -0.43 -17.28 8.25
N PHE A 289 -1.47 -16.69 7.66
CA PHE A 289 -2.24 -15.65 8.32
C PHE A 289 -3.37 -16.19 9.20
N LYS A 290 -3.81 -17.43 8.98
CA LYS A 290 -4.89 -18.07 9.76
C LYS A 290 -4.36 -19.17 10.66
N VAL A 291 -3.64 -20.16 10.12
CA VAL A 291 -3.21 -21.35 10.89
C VAL A 291 -2.01 -21.01 11.78
N HIS A 292 -0.98 -20.38 11.23
CA HIS A 292 0.25 -20.03 11.94
C HIS A 292 0.36 -18.54 12.29
N GLU A 293 -0.78 -17.86 12.44
CA GLU A 293 -0.86 -16.41 12.63
C GLU A 293 0.14 -15.91 13.70
N ASN A 294 0.15 -16.55 14.88
CA ASN A 294 0.98 -16.16 16.02
C ASN A 294 2.49 -16.22 15.74
N ALA A 295 2.94 -17.07 14.81
CA ALA A 295 4.34 -17.17 14.39
C ALA A 295 4.74 -15.99 13.49
N PHE A 296 3.80 -15.36 12.78
CA PHE A 296 4.04 -14.33 11.77
C PHE A 296 3.46 -12.96 12.14
N LEU A 297 3.35 -12.63 13.42
CA LEU A 297 2.80 -11.34 13.87
C LEU A 297 3.79 -10.17 13.77
N ASN A 298 5.08 -10.41 13.56
CA ASN A 298 6.09 -9.35 13.46
C ASN A 298 6.25 -8.85 12.02
N ARG A 299 6.73 -7.61 11.89
CA ARG A 299 7.20 -7.04 10.62
C ARG A 299 8.72 -7.17 10.55
N PRO A 300 9.32 -7.23 9.34
CA PRO A 300 10.77 -7.20 9.23
C PRO A 300 11.33 -5.88 9.77
N TYR A 301 12.50 -5.95 10.39
CA TYR A 301 13.23 -4.77 10.81
C TYR A 301 13.77 -4.03 9.59
N ASN A 302 13.65 -2.70 9.59
CA ASN A 302 14.20 -1.82 8.57
C ASN A 302 14.72 -0.56 9.28
N SER A 303 15.97 -0.18 9.02
CA SER A 303 16.59 0.99 9.66
C SER A 303 15.89 2.30 9.33
N THR A 304 15.31 2.44 8.14
CA THR A 304 14.46 3.59 7.77
C THR A 304 13.25 3.72 8.71
N ILE A 305 12.59 2.61 9.05
CA ILE A 305 11.49 2.61 10.05
C ILE A 305 12.04 3.11 11.39
N ASN A 306 13.19 2.59 11.80
CA ASN A 306 13.78 2.90 13.09
C ASN A 306 14.10 4.41 13.22
N TYR A 307 14.70 5.02 12.19
CA TYR A 307 15.04 6.44 12.21
C TYR A 307 13.81 7.34 12.18
N MET A 308 12.80 7.01 11.36
CA MET A 308 11.60 7.84 11.21
C MET A 308 10.62 7.71 12.37
N SER A 309 10.36 6.47 12.84
CA SER A 309 9.34 6.19 13.86
C SER A 309 9.91 6.14 15.29
N TYR A 310 10.80 7.07 15.63
CA TYR A 310 11.30 7.26 17.00
C TYR A 310 11.81 5.95 17.65
N GLY A 311 12.63 5.18 16.93
CA GLY A 311 13.14 3.90 17.42
C GLY A 311 12.21 2.70 17.15
N GLY A 312 11.33 2.80 16.16
CA GLY A 312 10.38 1.71 15.83
C GLY A 312 9.13 1.68 16.70
N GLN A 313 8.81 2.79 17.38
CA GLN A 313 7.69 2.93 18.31
C GLN A 313 6.36 3.24 17.62
N GLY A 314 6.34 3.33 16.29
CA GLY A 314 5.12 3.54 15.51
C GLY A 314 4.16 2.34 15.52
N PHE A 315 2.90 2.59 15.16
CA PHE A 315 1.85 1.57 15.24
C PHE A 315 1.86 0.56 14.08
N ILE A 316 2.11 1.02 12.85
CA ILE A 316 2.03 0.19 11.64
C ILE A 316 3.15 -0.87 11.62
N PHE A 317 4.37 -0.43 11.93
CA PHE A 317 5.58 -1.25 11.86
C PHE A 317 6.09 -1.74 13.22
N GLY A 318 5.49 -1.28 14.32
CA GLY A 318 5.90 -1.65 15.67
C GLY A 318 5.86 -3.16 15.92
N PRO A 319 6.76 -3.69 16.77
CA PRO A 319 6.80 -5.09 17.13
C PRO A 319 5.50 -5.52 17.84
N TYR A 320 5.10 -6.77 17.66
CA TYR A 320 3.88 -7.25 18.30
C TYR A 320 4.12 -7.45 19.81
N GLY A 321 3.37 -6.75 20.65
CA GLY A 321 3.52 -6.77 22.11
C GLY A 321 2.34 -6.12 22.81
N SER A 322 2.47 -5.88 24.12
CA SER A 322 1.46 -5.19 24.96
C SER A 322 1.16 -3.79 24.43
N TYR A 323 2.20 -2.98 24.20
CA TYR A 323 2.08 -1.64 23.61
C TYR A 323 1.31 -1.64 22.28
N TRP A 324 1.69 -2.51 21.34
CA TRP A 324 1.00 -2.56 20.04
C TRP A 324 -0.48 -2.97 20.18
N LYS A 325 -0.80 -3.93 21.07
CA LYS A 325 -2.20 -4.32 21.34
C LYS A 325 -3.00 -3.18 21.94
N PHE A 326 -2.40 -2.42 22.85
CA PHE A 326 -2.98 -1.24 23.48
C PHE A 326 -3.28 -0.15 22.44
N MET A 327 -2.29 0.24 21.63
CA MET A 327 -2.49 1.21 20.55
C MET A 327 -3.53 0.75 19.53
N LYS A 328 -3.54 -0.55 19.20
CA LYS A 328 -4.60 -1.11 18.34
C LYS A 328 -5.97 -0.95 18.98
N LYS A 329 -6.11 -1.26 20.26
CA LYS A 329 -7.38 -1.15 20.98
C LYS A 329 -7.87 0.29 20.96
N ILE A 330 -7.01 1.27 21.25
CA ILE A 330 -7.37 2.70 21.21
C ILE A 330 -7.83 3.08 19.81
N THR A 331 -7.03 2.78 18.79
CA THR A 331 -7.34 3.13 17.39
C THR A 331 -8.70 2.56 16.95
N MET A 332 -8.92 1.27 17.22
CA MET A 332 -10.16 0.60 16.82
C MET A 332 -11.36 1.03 17.66
N SER A 333 -11.15 1.43 18.92
CA SER A 333 -12.25 1.78 19.84
C SER A 333 -12.61 3.25 19.80
N TYR A 334 -11.72 4.14 19.39
CA TYR A 334 -11.96 5.58 19.43
C TYR A 334 -11.96 6.25 18.06
N LEU A 335 -11.13 5.81 17.11
CA LEU A 335 -11.05 6.44 15.79
C LEU A 335 -11.90 5.69 14.74
N LEU A 336 -11.77 4.36 14.69
CA LEU A 336 -12.24 3.54 13.57
C LEU A 336 -13.40 2.61 13.94
N ASN A 337 -14.07 2.88 15.07
CA ASN A 337 -15.30 2.19 15.43
C ASN A 337 -16.48 2.76 14.59
N GLY A 338 -17.53 1.96 14.38
CA GLY A 338 -18.70 2.41 13.59
C GLY A 338 -19.39 3.66 14.15
N LYS A 339 -19.60 3.74 15.46
CA LYS A 339 -20.21 4.91 16.13
C LYS A 339 -19.41 6.20 15.95
N THR A 340 -18.08 6.16 16.10
CA THR A 340 -17.21 7.31 15.85
C THR A 340 -17.26 7.69 14.38
N LEU A 341 -17.21 6.72 13.47
CA LEU A 341 -17.31 7.00 12.04
C LEU A 341 -18.65 7.67 11.69
N ASP A 342 -19.76 7.30 12.35
CA ASP A 342 -21.05 7.96 12.20
C ASP A 342 -21.04 9.38 12.78
N LEU A 343 -20.40 9.58 13.95
CA LEU A 343 -20.23 10.92 14.55
C LEU A 343 -19.37 11.85 13.69
N LEU A 344 -18.35 11.32 13.00
CA LEU A 344 -17.46 12.07 12.11
C LEU A 344 -18.03 12.23 10.70
N LEU A 345 -19.22 11.70 10.41
CA LEU A 345 -19.89 11.82 9.11
C LEU A 345 -20.13 13.27 8.67
N PRO A 346 -20.54 14.22 9.55
CA PRO A 346 -20.71 15.62 9.16
C PRO A 346 -19.40 16.26 8.68
N ILE A 347 -18.28 15.93 9.34
CA ILE A 347 -16.94 16.41 8.97
C ILE A 347 -16.58 15.93 7.56
N ARG A 348 -16.78 14.63 7.29
CA ARG A 348 -16.47 14.07 5.97
C ARG A 348 -17.33 14.70 4.86
N ARG A 349 -18.62 14.88 5.13
CA ARG A 349 -19.53 15.54 4.18
C ARG A 349 -19.13 16.98 3.90
N ASP A 350 -18.71 17.73 4.92
CA ASP A 350 -18.31 19.12 4.76
C ASP A 350 -17.08 19.25 3.83
N GLU A 351 -16.02 18.46 4.07
CA GLU A 351 -14.82 18.48 3.22
C GLU A 351 -15.11 17.98 1.79
N ILE A 352 -15.90 16.91 1.64
CA ILE A 352 -16.32 16.42 0.32
C ILE A 352 -17.11 17.49 -0.43
N ASN A 353 -18.04 18.18 0.23
CA ASN A 353 -18.81 19.26 -0.37
C ASN A 353 -17.94 20.44 -0.79
N HIS A 354 -16.96 20.81 0.03
CA HIS A 354 -16.00 21.86 -0.31
C HIS A 354 -15.15 21.47 -1.52
N PHE A 355 -14.67 20.23 -1.58
CA PHE A 355 -13.93 19.69 -2.72
C PHE A 355 -14.77 19.68 -4.01
N ILE A 356 -16.02 19.23 -3.95
CA ILE A 356 -16.95 19.27 -5.10
C ILE A 356 -17.18 20.71 -5.57
N LYS A 357 -17.34 21.67 -4.65
CA LYS A 357 -17.49 23.09 -5.00
C LYS A 357 -16.24 23.62 -5.72
N LYS A 358 -15.04 23.32 -5.21
CA LYS A 358 -13.77 23.71 -5.83
C LYS A 358 -13.64 23.16 -7.25
N LEU A 359 -13.99 21.89 -7.44
CA LEU A 359 -13.95 21.27 -8.77
C LEU A 359 -15.02 21.82 -9.71
N SER A 360 -16.21 22.13 -9.21
CA SER A 360 -17.26 22.81 -9.98
C SER A 360 -16.80 24.18 -10.48
N GLN A 361 -16.07 24.94 -9.63
CA GLN A 361 -15.47 26.21 -10.04
C GLN A 361 -14.40 26.02 -11.11
N ASN A 362 -13.49 25.06 -10.93
CA ASN A 362 -12.47 24.73 -11.94
C ASN A 362 -13.08 24.29 -13.27
N ALA A 363 -14.21 23.57 -13.24
CA ALA A 363 -14.98 23.17 -14.42
C ALA A 363 -15.53 24.37 -15.19
N LYS A 364 -16.13 25.33 -14.47
CA LYS A 364 -16.63 26.58 -15.07
C LYS A 364 -15.52 27.39 -15.74
N LEU A 365 -14.30 27.31 -15.20
CA LEU A 365 -13.12 27.98 -15.72
C LEU A 365 -12.39 27.16 -16.81
N GLY A 366 -12.83 25.94 -17.12
CA GLY A 366 -12.15 25.04 -18.06
C GLY A 366 -10.74 24.64 -17.62
N LYS A 367 -10.40 24.78 -16.33
CA LYS A 367 -9.07 24.52 -15.80
C LYS A 367 -8.87 23.01 -15.64
N SER A 368 -7.78 22.48 -16.20
CA SER A 368 -7.36 21.10 -15.97
C SER A 368 -6.86 20.93 -14.54
N VAL A 369 -7.20 19.80 -13.93
CA VAL A 369 -6.86 19.46 -12.55
C VAL A 369 -6.15 18.12 -12.50
N GLU A 370 -5.09 18.04 -11.70
CA GLU A 370 -4.41 16.79 -11.40
C GLU A 370 -5.11 16.09 -10.24
N LEU A 371 -5.68 14.90 -10.51
CA LEU A 371 -6.53 14.22 -9.53
C LEU A 371 -5.74 13.70 -8.33
N GLU A 372 -4.52 13.21 -8.53
CA GLU A 372 -3.71 12.68 -7.43
C GLU A 372 -3.43 13.76 -6.39
N VAL A 373 -3.08 14.97 -6.85
CA VAL A 373 -2.81 16.11 -5.96
C VAL A 373 -4.08 16.56 -5.24
N GLU A 374 -5.20 16.74 -5.94
CA GLU A 374 -6.42 17.25 -5.30
C GLU A 374 -7.10 16.20 -4.40
N LEU A 375 -7.03 14.91 -4.74
CA LEU A 375 -7.47 13.83 -3.86
C LEU A 375 -6.55 13.72 -2.65
N GLY A 376 -5.23 13.84 -2.83
CA GLY A 376 -4.25 13.88 -1.74
C GLY A 376 -4.48 15.03 -0.76
N LYS A 377 -4.88 16.20 -1.26
CA LYS A 377 -5.31 17.33 -0.41
C LYS A 377 -6.58 17.00 0.35
N LEU A 378 -7.58 16.40 -0.30
CA LEU A 378 -8.85 16.03 0.35
C LEU A 378 -8.62 14.99 1.46
N THR A 379 -7.90 13.91 1.19
CA THR A 379 -7.59 12.86 2.17
C THR A 379 -6.80 13.42 3.34
N SER A 380 -5.77 14.23 3.08
CA SER A 380 -4.95 14.85 4.12
C SER A 380 -5.79 15.77 5.03
N LYS A 381 -6.65 16.61 4.44
CA LYS A 381 -7.59 17.48 5.19
C LYS A 381 -8.58 16.68 6.02
N LEU A 382 -9.18 15.64 5.44
CA LEU A 382 -10.12 14.74 6.13
C LEU A 382 -9.48 14.07 7.34
N ILE A 383 -8.29 13.47 7.16
CA ILE A 383 -7.58 12.76 8.22
C ILE A 383 -7.18 13.73 9.32
N LEU A 384 -6.58 14.87 8.95
CA LEU A 384 -6.12 15.85 9.92
C LEU A 384 -7.30 16.34 10.76
N ARG A 385 -8.42 16.71 10.13
CA ARG A 385 -9.64 17.15 10.83
C ARG A 385 -10.29 16.05 11.67
N MET A 386 -10.22 14.78 11.26
CA MET A 386 -10.71 13.66 12.07
C MET A 386 -9.82 13.36 13.27
N VAL A 387 -8.52 13.66 13.20
CA VAL A 387 -7.56 13.41 14.28
C VAL A 387 -7.49 14.57 15.27
N THR A 388 -7.54 15.81 14.79
CA THR A 388 -7.36 17.04 15.58
C THR A 388 -8.66 17.80 15.87
N GLY A 389 -9.77 17.44 15.21
CA GLY A 389 -11.06 18.14 15.29
C GLY A 389 -11.08 19.51 14.62
N LYS A 390 -9.93 20.04 14.20
CA LYS A 390 -9.78 21.38 13.65
C LYS A 390 -9.85 21.34 12.13
N ARG A 391 -10.60 22.26 11.53
CA ARG A 391 -10.50 22.54 10.10
C ARG A 391 -9.15 23.24 9.87
N CYS A 392 -8.29 22.66 9.04
CA CYS A 392 -7.06 23.34 8.61
C CYS A 392 -7.43 24.76 8.14
N SER A 393 -6.60 25.75 8.48
CA SER A 393 -6.71 27.05 7.83
C SER A 393 -6.63 26.84 6.32
N GLU A 394 -7.14 27.79 5.54
CA GLU A 394 -6.92 27.78 4.09
C GLU A 394 -5.45 27.96 3.69
N ASP A 395 -4.49 27.88 4.63
CA ASP A 395 -3.06 27.75 4.34
C ASP A 395 -2.83 26.49 3.50
N GLU A 396 -2.76 26.69 2.20
CA GLU A 396 -2.34 25.66 1.24
C GLU A 396 -0.94 25.14 1.58
N ASP A 397 -0.13 25.94 2.30
CA ASP A 397 1.25 25.66 2.69
C ASP A 397 1.35 24.47 3.67
N GLU A 398 0.51 24.39 4.71
CA GLU A 398 0.59 23.30 5.70
C GLU A 398 0.20 21.94 5.11
N ILE A 399 -0.85 21.91 4.27
CA ILE A 399 -1.24 20.68 3.57
C ILE A 399 -0.18 20.30 2.52
N GLY A 400 0.44 21.28 1.87
CA GLY A 400 1.58 21.07 0.98
C GLY A 400 2.74 20.37 1.68
N ASP A 401 3.13 20.86 2.86
CA ASP A 401 4.19 20.27 3.69
C ASP A 401 3.88 18.81 4.08
N ILE A 402 2.63 18.52 4.49
CA ILE A 402 2.18 17.16 4.81
C ILE A 402 2.32 16.24 3.60
N MET A 403 1.83 16.67 2.45
CA MET A 403 1.88 15.88 1.22
C MET A 403 3.32 15.63 0.76
N GLU A 404 4.20 16.62 0.88
CA GLU A 404 5.61 16.47 0.53
C GLU A 404 6.31 15.46 1.46
N ILE A 405 6.10 15.58 2.77
CA ILE A 405 6.62 14.61 3.76
C ILE A 405 6.11 13.20 3.43
N MET A 406 4.82 13.04 3.16
CA MET A 406 4.23 11.74 2.80
C MET A 406 4.82 11.17 1.50
N ALA A 407 5.07 12.01 0.50
CA ALA A 407 5.69 11.60 -0.75
C ALA A 407 7.13 11.12 -0.55
N ASP A 408 7.91 11.84 0.25
CA ASP A 408 9.28 11.47 0.62
C ASP A 408 9.33 10.17 1.42
N VAL A 409 8.42 9.98 2.37
CA VAL A 409 8.28 8.74 3.16
C VAL A 409 8.01 7.55 2.24
N ASP A 410 7.05 7.66 1.32
CA ASP A 410 6.69 6.58 0.38
C ASP A 410 7.85 6.22 -0.56
N LYS A 411 8.57 7.23 -1.07
CA LYS A 411 9.75 7.05 -1.92
C LYS A 411 10.90 6.38 -1.17
N LEU A 412 11.10 6.74 0.10
CA LEU A 412 12.15 6.19 0.95
C LEU A 412 11.86 4.71 1.27
N PHE A 413 10.61 4.37 1.59
CA PHE A 413 10.19 2.99 1.85
C PHE A 413 10.24 2.10 0.61
N GLY A 414 10.01 2.66 -0.58
CA GLY A 414 10.14 1.93 -1.84
C GLY A 414 11.57 1.61 -2.25
N LYS A 415 12.58 2.21 -1.60
CA LYS A 415 13.99 2.02 -1.96
C LYS A 415 14.63 0.87 -1.21
N PHE A 416 15.43 0.10 -1.94
CA PHE A 416 16.30 -0.92 -1.36
C PHE A 416 17.44 -0.27 -0.57
N ASN A 417 17.63 -0.70 0.68
CA ASN A 417 18.69 -0.21 1.55
C ASN A 417 19.79 -1.27 1.76
N LEU A 418 21.00 -0.97 1.29
CA LEU A 418 22.17 -1.85 1.42
C LEU A 418 22.52 -2.13 2.88
N SER A 419 22.36 -1.15 3.77
CA SER A 419 22.70 -1.30 5.19
C SER A 419 21.78 -2.30 5.92
N ASP A 420 20.55 -2.49 5.45
CA ASP A 420 19.60 -3.45 6.04
C ASP A 420 19.87 -4.88 5.57
N HIS A 421 20.45 -5.04 4.37
CA HIS A 421 20.53 -6.32 3.68
C HIS A 421 21.93 -6.88 3.53
N ILE A 422 22.97 -6.05 3.58
CA ILE A 422 24.38 -6.47 3.44
C ILE A 422 25.09 -6.26 4.79
N TRP A 423 25.49 -7.36 5.42
CA TRP A 423 26.00 -7.37 6.81
C TRP A 423 27.20 -6.45 7.05
N PHE A 424 28.12 -6.32 6.09
CA PHE A 424 29.29 -5.44 6.21
C PHE A 424 28.99 -3.96 5.91
N CYS A 425 27.82 -3.65 5.33
CA CYS A 425 27.35 -2.28 5.09
C CYS A 425 26.46 -1.75 6.22
N LYS A 426 26.19 -2.52 7.27
CA LYS A 426 25.16 -2.21 8.29
C LYS A 426 25.31 -0.83 8.95
N ASN A 427 26.55 -0.37 9.11
CA ASN A 427 26.83 0.91 9.76
C ASN A 427 27.16 2.05 8.78
N LEU A 428 27.19 1.76 7.47
CA LEU A 428 27.58 2.70 6.43
C LEU A 428 26.33 3.24 5.71
N ASP A 429 26.16 4.57 5.69
CA ASP A 429 25.07 5.22 4.96
C ASP A 429 25.45 5.48 3.49
N LEU A 430 25.82 4.42 2.76
CA LEU A 430 26.33 4.51 1.38
C LEU A 430 25.33 5.15 0.40
N GLN A 431 24.02 5.04 0.69
CA GLN A 431 22.94 5.58 -0.15
C GLN A 431 22.37 6.92 0.36
N GLY A 432 22.87 7.43 1.50
CA GLY A 432 22.34 8.63 2.15
C GLY A 432 20.91 8.46 2.69
N LEU A 433 20.42 7.23 2.85
CA LEU A 433 19.05 6.93 3.27
C LEU A 433 18.86 7.27 4.75
N ARG A 434 19.88 7.07 5.60
CA ARG A 434 19.83 7.47 7.02
C ARG A 434 19.69 8.99 7.12
N LYS A 435 20.54 9.75 6.43
CA LYS A 435 20.47 11.23 6.43
C LYS A 435 19.11 11.73 5.94
N LYS A 436 18.57 11.15 4.86
CA LYS A 436 17.23 11.50 4.34
C LYS A 436 16.12 11.17 5.34
N SER A 437 16.16 9.98 5.98
CA SER A 437 15.21 9.59 7.02
C SER A 437 15.19 10.58 8.18
N MET A 438 16.37 11.02 8.62
CA MET A 438 16.50 12.00 9.70
C MET A 438 15.96 13.38 9.31
N ASN A 439 16.23 13.85 8.09
CA ASN A 439 15.68 15.12 7.61
C ASN A 439 14.14 15.10 7.58
N ILE A 440 13.56 14.03 7.02
CA ILE A 440 12.10 13.82 7.00
C ILE A 440 11.54 13.82 8.42
N ARG A 441 12.19 13.11 9.36
CA ARG A 441 11.78 13.11 10.76
C ARG A 441 11.81 14.51 11.37
N ILE A 442 12.84 15.32 11.12
CA ILE A 442 12.94 16.67 11.67
C ILE A 442 11.79 17.55 11.16
N ARG A 443 11.53 17.54 9.84
CA ARG A 443 10.42 18.29 9.24
C ARG A 443 9.07 17.88 9.83
N PHE A 444 8.84 16.57 9.94
CA PHE A 444 7.63 16.03 10.54
C PHE A 444 7.51 16.39 12.04
N ASP A 445 8.62 16.37 12.77
CA ASP A 445 8.62 16.71 14.20
C ASP A 445 8.24 18.17 14.44
N VAL A 446 8.74 19.10 13.61
CA VAL A 446 8.39 20.53 13.64
C VAL A 446 6.89 20.73 13.36
N LEU A 447 6.38 20.10 12.30
CA LEU A 447 4.97 20.16 11.94
C LEU A 447 4.07 19.63 13.07
N MET A 448 4.40 18.44 13.59
CA MET A 448 3.60 17.81 14.64
C MET A 448 3.67 18.57 15.96
N GLU A 449 4.82 19.17 16.29
CA GLU A 449 4.94 19.97 17.52
C GLU A 449 4.09 21.24 17.44
N ARG A 450 3.99 21.87 16.26
CA ARG A 450 3.06 22.99 16.03
C ARG A 450 1.61 22.55 16.25
N ILE A 451 1.19 21.46 15.60
CA ILE A 451 -0.17 20.92 15.73
C ILE A 451 -0.50 20.55 17.19
N LEU A 452 0.42 19.91 17.90
CA LEU A 452 0.22 19.52 19.30
C LEU A 452 0.05 20.74 20.21
N LYS A 453 0.87 21.78 20.05
CA LYS A 453 0.77 23.02 20.84
C LYS A 453 -0.57 23.72 20.60
N GLU A 454 -0.99 23.86 19.35
CA GLU A 454 -2.28 24.46 19.02
C GLU A 454 -3.46 23.66 19.62
N CYS A 455 -3.37 22.34 19.62
CA CYS A 455 -4.40 21.48 20.23
C CYS A 455 -4.45 21.66 21.75
N GLU A 456 -3.29 21.74 22.42
CA GLU A 456 -3.20 22.01 23.86
C GLU A 456 -3.78 23.38 24.23
N GLU A 457 -3.50 24.42 23.44
CA GLU A 457 -4.06 25.76 23.62
C GLU A 457 -5.57 25.76 23.46
N THR A 458 -6.08 25.09 22.41
CA THR A 458 -7.52 24.94 22.17
C THR A 458 -8.20 24.18 23.31
N ARG A 459 -7.53 23.15 23.86
CA ARG A 459 -8.05 22.34 24.97
C ARG A 459 -8.18 23.14 26.26
N LYS A 460 -7.24 24.05 26.55
CA LYS A 460 -7.34 24.98 27.69
C LYS A 460 -8.54 25.93 27.56
N GLN A 461 -8.93 26.28 26.33
CA GLN A 461 -10.07 27.18 26.07
C GLN A 461 -11.43 26.48 26.07
N LYS A 462 -11.48 25.16 25.80
CA LYS A 462 -12.71 24.39 25.56
C LYS A 462 -13.20 23.52 26.74
N MET A 463 -12.66 23.71 27.95
CA MET A 463 -13.01 22.88 29.13
C MET A 463 -14.51 22.87 29.54
N GLU A 464 -15.36 23.70 28.93
CA GLU A 464 -16.76 23.88 29.36
C GLU A 464 -17.85 23.29 28.43
N THR A 465 -17.54 22.87 27.19
CA THR A 465 -18.60 22.64 26.17
C THR A 465 -19.03 21.19 25.94
N GLY A 466 -18.42 20.20 26.60
CA GLY A 466 -18.83 18.78 26.45
C GLY A 466 -18.69 18.23 25.02
N GLU A 467 -17.81 18.82 24.21
CA GLU A 467 -17.57 18.45 22.81
C GLU A 467 -16.94 17.05 22.69
N VAL A 468 -17.22 16.35 21.58
CA VAL A 468 -16.69 15.01 21.31
C VAL A 468 -15.15 15.06 21.30
N LYS A 469 -14.51 14.23 22.12
CA LYS A 469 -13.04 14.17 22.18
C LYS A 469 -12.48 13.54 20.90
N ASP A 470 -11.72 14.33 20.15
CA ASP A 470 -10.94 13.85 19.01
C ASP A 470 -9.84 12.88 19.45
N LEU A 471 -9.31 12.07 18.51
CA LEU A 471 -8.29 11.08 18.81
C LEU A 471 -7.06 11.69 19.49
N LEU A 472 -6.61 12.85 19.02
CA LEU A 472 -5.44 13.50 19.61
C LEU A 472 -5.68 13.91 21.06
N ASN A 473 -6.87 14.42 21.37
CA ASN A 473 -7.26 14.78 22.74
C ASN A 473 -7.29 13.54 23.65
N ILE A 474 -7.77 12.41 23.15
CA ILE A 474 -7.74 11.14 23.90
C ILE A 474 -6.31 10.67 24.14
N LEU A 475 -5.42 10.78 23.14
CA LEU A 475 -4.02 10.41 23.31
C LEU A 475 -3.30 11.32 24.32
N LEU A 476 -3.66 12.61 24.36
CA LEU A 476 -3.15 13.55 25.35
C LEU A 476 -3.69 13.26 26.76
N ASP A 477 -4.99 12.93 26.89
CA ASP A 477 -5.56 12.48 28.18
C ASP A 477 -4.81 11.25 28.72
N ILE A 478 -4.51 10.28 27.86
CA ILE A 478 -3.77 9.05 28.24
C ILE A 478 -2.30 9.36 28.57
N LEU A 479 -1.70 10.37 27.93
CA LEU A 479 -0.35 10.82 28.25
C LEU A 479 -0.28 11.48 29.63
N GLU A 480 -1.33 12.20 30.03
CA GLU A 480 -1.45 12.88 31.33
C GLU A 480 -1.85 11.95 32.48
N ASP A 481 -2.48 10.80 32.18
CA ASP A 481 -2.91 9.83 33.20
C ASP A 481 -1.75 8.98 33.72
N GLU A 482 -1.26 9.34 34.92
CA GLU A 482 -0.17 8.62 35.59
C GLU A 482 -0.54 7.20 36.07
N SER A 483 -1.83 6.87 36.13
CA SER A 483 -2.34 5.58 36.63
C SER A 483 -2.35 4.46 35.58
N MET A 484 -2.11 4.80 34.31
CA MET A 484 -2.09 3.83 33.21
C MET A 484 -0.87 2.89 33.27
N GLU A 485 -1.10 1.58 33.07
CA GLU A 485 -0.03 0.57 33.00
C GLU A 485 0.97 0.81 31.85
N ILE A 486 0.52 1.42 30.75
CA ILE A 486 1.34 1.75 29.60
C ILE A 486 1.42 3.27 29.48
N LYS A 487 2.54 3.85 29.89
CA LYS A 487 2.81 5.29 29.77
C LYS A 487 3.14 5.64 28.32
N LEU A 488 2.33 6.52 27.74
CA LEU A 488 2.60 7.08 26.41
C LEU A 488 3.53 8.29 26.53
N THR A 489 4.49 8.38 25.62
CA THR A 489 5.34 9.58 25.47
C THR A 489 4.85 10.44 24.30
N ARG A 490 5.27 11.70 24.28
CA ARG A 490 5.01 12.61 23.15
C ARG A 490 5.57 12.04 21.84
N GLU A 491 6.72 11.37 21.90
CA GLU A 491 7.31 10.66 20.75
C GLU A 491 6.42 9.49 20.27
N ASN A 492 5.74 8.77 21.18
CA ASN A 492 4.80 7.72 20.78
C ASN A 492 3.62 8.28 20.00
N ILE A 493 3.08 9.44 20.41
CA ILE A 493 1.98 10.11 19.69
C ILE A 493 2.44 10.53 18.29
N LYS A 494 3.60 11.18 18.18
CA LYS A 494 4.17 11.57 16.88
C LYS A 494 4.43 10.34 15.99
N ALA A 495 5.02 9.27 16.55
CA ALA A 495 5.27 8.01 15.84
C ALA A 495 3.99 7.27 15.42
N PHE A 496 2.88 7.49 16.12
CA PHE A 496 1.57 6.92 15.81
C PHE A 496 0.89 7.62 14.63
N ILE A 497 1.05 8.95 14.53
CA ILE A 497 0.44 9.77 13.48
C ILE A 497 1.18 9.64 12.14
N LEU A 498 2.51 9.45 12.19
CA LEU A 498 3.35 9.13 11.02
C LEU A 498 2.97 7.78 10.38
#